data_AF-A0A9E4B0E9-F1
#
_entry.id   AF-A0A9E4B0E9-F1
#
_cell.length_a   1.000
_cell.length_b   1.000
_cell.length_c   1.000
_cell.angle_alpha   90.00
_cell.angle_beta   90.00
_cell.angle_gamma   90.00
#
_symmetry.space_group_name_H-M   'P 1'
#
loop_
_entity.id
_entity.type
_entity.pdbx_description
1 polymer ?
#
loop_
_entity_poly.entity_id
_entity_poly.type
_entity_poly.pdbx_seq_one_letter_code
_entity_poly.pdbx_strand_id
1 'polypeptide(L)' 'MTSNINPKTIFTGDNLPIMRGMNSESVDLIYLDPPFNSNANYATPIGSEAAGAAFKDTWTLSDVDIMWLDLIEAK' A
#
# COMPACT_ATOMS: atom_id res chain seq x y z
N MET A 1 -7.07 -27.65 8.01
CA MET A 1 -7.98 -27.23 6.92
C MET A 1 -7.13 -26.63 5.82
N THR A 2 -7.45 -26.87 4.54
CA THR A 2 -6.76 -26.18 3.44
C THR A 2 -7.17 -24.71 3.41
N SER A 3 -6.22 -23.79 3.19
CA SER A 3 -6.52 -22.36 3.02
C SER A 3 -7.51 -22.15 1.88
N ASN A 4 -8.44 -21.20 2.04
CA ASN A 4 -9.37 -20.80 0.97
C ASN A 4 -8.76 -19.77 0.00
N ILE A 5 -7.46 -19.50 0.12
CA ILE A 5 -6.70 -18.57 -0.72
C ILE A 5 -5.50 -19.29 -1.32
N ASN A 6 -5.22 -19.03 -2.60
CA ASN A 6 -4.05 -19.56 -3.28
C ASN A 6 -2.77 -18.76 -2.93
N PRO A 7 -1.59 -19.38 -2.89
CA PRO A 7 -0.32 -18.66 -2.74
C PRO A 7 -0.13 -17.59 -3.81
N LYS A 8 0.56 -16.50 -3.47
CA LYS A 8 0.87 -15.37 -4.39
C LYS A 8 -0.38 -14.68 -4.96
N THR A 9 -1.39 -14.49 -4.11
CA THR A 9 -2.62 -13.76 -4.47
C THR A 9 -2.48 -12.28 -4.12
N ILE A 10 -2.93 -11.39 -5.01
CA ILE A 10 -3.07 -9.95 -4.76
C ILE A 10 -4.56 -9.64 -4.68
N PHE A 11 -4.97 -8.96 -3.62
CA PHE A 11 -6.33 -8.47 -3.46
C PHE A 11 -6.37 -6.95 -3.66
N THR A 12 -7.42 -6.45 -4.29
CA THR A 12 -7.68 -5.01 -4.45
C THR A 12 -8.96 -4.63 -3.69
N GLY A 13 -8.88 -3.56 -2.88
CA GLY A 13 -10.01 -3.07 -2.08
C GLY A 13 -9.66 -2.87 -0.60
N ASP A 14 -10.69 -2.64 0.21
CA ASP A 14 -10.56 -2.46 1.65
C ASP A 14 -10.15 -3.78 2.33
N ASN A 15 -9.16 -3.71 3.23
CA ASN A 15 -8.59 -4.90 3.84
C ASN A 15 -9.55 -5.63 4.79
N LEU A 16 -10.51 -4.95 5.43
CA LEU A 16 -11.37 -5.54 6.46
C LEU A 16 -12.33 -6.60 5.88
N PRO A 17 -13.14 -6.31 4.83
CA PRO A 17 -13.98 -7.31 4.19
C PRO A 17 -13.17 -8.48 3.61
N ILE A 18 -12.01 -8.19 3.01
CA ILE A 18 -11.14 -9.22 2.42
C ILE A 18 -10.64 -10.17 3.50
N MET A 19 -10.05 -9.64 4.58
CA MET A 19 -9.51 -10.44 5.68
C MET A 19 -10.59 -11.23 6.41
N ARG A 20 -11.82 -10.68 6.54
CA ARG A 20 -12.96 -11.40 7.14
C ARG A 20 -13.46 -12.58 6.31
N GLY A 21 -13.16 -12.61 5.01
CA GLY A 21 -13.46 -13.74 4.13
C GLY A 21 -12.42 -14.86 4.18
N MET A 22 -11.27 -14.65 4.84
CA MET A 22 -10.21 -15.64 4.94
C MET A 22 -10.50 -16.67 6.04
N ASN A 23 -10.05 -17.90 5.84
CA ASN A 23 -10.09 -18.91 6.91
C ASN A 23 -9.25 -18.44 8.11
N SER A 24 -9.70 -18.72 9.34
CA SER A 24 -8.90 -18.51 10.54
C SER A 24 -7.60 -19.33 10.50
N GLU A 25 -6.56 -18.84 11.19
CA GLU A 25 -5.26 -19.53 11.32
C GLU A 25 -4.61 -19.87 9.96
N SER A 26 -4.88 -19.06 8.92
CA SER A 26 -4.36 -19.27 7.56
C SER A 26 -3.13 -18.42 7.21
N VAL A 27 -2.68 -17.57 8.15
CA VAL A 27 -1.57 -16.62 7.97
C VAL A 27 -0.56 -16.78 9.11
N ASP A 28 0.67 -17.15 8.76
CA ASP A 28 1.76 -17.35 9.73
C ASP A 28 2.51 -16.05 10.09
N LEU A 29 2.59 -15.11 9.15
CA LEU A 29 3.31 -13.85 9.29
C LEU A 29 2.55 -12.71 8.62
N ILE A 30 2.44 -11.59 9.34
CA ILE A 30 1.84 -10.35 8.86
C ILE A 30 2.91 -9.26 8.90
N TYR A 31 3.21 -8.66 7.75
CA TYR A 31 3.95 -7.39 7.65
C TYR A 31 2.95 -6.30 7.32
N LEU A 32 2.92 -5.23 8.12
CA LEU A 32 2.00 -4.11 7.94
C LEU A 32 2.79 -2.80 8.08
N ASP A 33 2.58 -1.92 7.10
CA ASP A 33 3.02 -0.53 7.10
C ASP A 33 1.77 0.35 6.89
N PRO A 34 0.91 0.49 7.91
CA PRO A 34 -0.32 1.26 7.79
C PRO A 34 0.00 2.76 7.66
N PRO A 35 -0.90 3.58 7.09
CA PRO A 35 -0.70 5.03 7.08
C PRO A 35 -0.52 5.54 8.51
N PHE A 36 0.60 6.23 8.76
CA PHE A 36 0.96 6.70 10.10
C PHE A 36 0.07 7.84 10.60
N ASN A 37 -0.55 8.59 9.67
CA ASN A 37 -1.36 9.79 9.96
C ASN A 37 -0.65 10.74 10.93
N SER A 38 0.66 10.85 10.75
CA SER A 38 1.59 11.64 11.54
C SER A 38 1.51 13.13 11.22
N ASN A 39 0.89 13.52 10.10
CA ASN A 39 0.91 14.88 9.56
C ASN A 39 2.34 15.42 9.35
N ALA A 40 3.32 14.53 9.21
CA ALA A 40 4.70 14.89 8.99
C ALA A 40 4.99 15.03 7.49
N ASN A 41 5.98 15.88 7.18
CA ASN A 41 6.67 15.82 5.90
C ASN A 41 7.98 15.09 6.13
N TYR A 42 8.20 14.04 5.37
CA TYR A 42 9.42 13.23 5.46
C TYR A 42 10.40 13.70 4.41
N ALA A 43 11.65 13.91 4.83
CA ALA A 43 12.76 14.19 3.95
C ALA A 43 13.77 13.03 4.03
N THR A 44 14.29 12.65 2.88
CA THR A 44 15.32 11.62 2.80
C THR A 44 16.62 12.06 3.48
N PRO A 45 17.37 11.13 4.11
CA PRO A 45 18.63 11.47 4.75
C PRO A 45 19.65 12.04 3.76
N ILE A 46 20.41 13.04 4.22
CA ILE A 46 21.54 13.60 3.47
C ILE A 46 22.56 12.48 3.23
N GLY A 47 22.94 12.31 1.96
CA GLY A 47 23.90 11.28 1.53
C GLY A 47 23.28 9.92 1.14
N SER A 48 21.95 9.76 1.23
CA SER A 48 21.27 8.63 0.60
C SER A 48 21.16 8.80 -0.92
N GLU A 49 20.97 7.72 -1.67
CA GLU A 49 20.70 7.79 -3.12
C GLU A 49 19.46 8.64 -3.46
N ALA A 50 18.52 8.72 -2.52
CA ALA A 50 17.30 9.50 -2.66
C ALA A 50 17.41 10.93 -2.08
N ALA A 51 18.61 11.37 -1.67
CA ALA A 51 18.81 12.67 -1.01
C ALA A 51 18.17 13.83 -1.80
N GLY A 52 17.35 14.62 -1.10
CA GLY A 52 16.57 15.71 -1.68
C GLY A 52 15.14 15.35 -2.04
N ALA A 53 14.77 14.07 -2.06
CA ALA A 53 13.38 13.65 -2.14
C ALA A 53 12.66 13.92 -0.80
N ALA A 54 11.42 14.40 -0.91
CA ALA A 54 10.52 14.60 0.21
C ALA A 54 9.12 14.13 -0.17
N PHE A 55 8.37 13.64 0.81
CA PHE A 55 6.99 13.21 0.63
C PHE A 55 6.14 13.58 1.82
N LYS A 56 4.85 13.79 1.53
CA LYS A 56 3.81 14.04 2.52
C LYS A 56 3.35 12.70 3.10
N ASP A 57 3.04 12.69 4.38
CA ASP A 57 2.47 11.54 5.10
C ASP A 57 1.13 11.06 4.50
N THR A 58 0.33 11.98 3.97
CA THR A 58 -0.95 11.69 3.33
C THR A 58 -0.91 12.10 1.86
N TRP A 59 -1.22 11.13 0.99
CA TRP A 59 -1.43 11.38 -0.42
C TRP A 59 -2.82 11.98 -0.66
N THR A 60 -2.91 12.90 -1.61
CA THR A 60 -4.14 13.55 -2.03
C THR A 60 -4.33 13.39 -3.53
N LEU A 61 -5.54 13.65 -4.04
CA LEU A 61 -5.76 13.65 -5.50
C LEU A 61 -4.90 14.66 -6.24
N SER A 62 -4.36 15.70 -5.57
CA SER A 62 -3.41 16.63 -6.17
C SER A 62 -2.03 16.03 -6.42
N ASP A 63 -1.73 14.89 -5.80
CA ASP A 63 -0.49 14.13 -5.98
C ASP A 63 -0.61 13.08 -7.11
N VAL A 64 -1.80 12.95 -7.74
CA VAL A 64 -1.98 12.17 -8.97
C VAL A 64 -1.52 13.02 -10.16
N ASP A 65 -0.61 12.50 -10.96
CA ASP A 65 -0.47 13.00 -12.32
C ASP A 65 -1.53 12.33 -13.20
N ILE A 66 -2.48 13.14 -13.64
CA ILE A 66 -3.69 12.73 -14.38
C ILE A 66 -3.33 11.96 -15.66
N MET A 67 -2.17 12.24 -16.27
CA MET A 67 -1.69 11.50 -17.45
C MET A 67 -1.49 10.00 -17.18
N TRP A 68 -1.31 9.60 -15.93
CA TRP A 68 -1.06 8.21 -15.54
C TRP A 68 -2.35 7.43 -15.30
N LEU A 69 -3.49 8.11 -15.15
CA LEU A 69 -4.79 7.44 -14.98
C LEU A 69 -5.18 6.69 -16.26
N ASP A 70 -4.97 7.31 -17.42
CA ASP A 70 -5.26 6.71 -18.73
C ASP A 70 -4.40 5.45 -18.99
N LEU A 71 -3.21 5.37 -18.37
CA LEU A 71 -2.30 4.22 -18.46
C LEU A 71 -2.74 3.03 -17.59
N ILE A 72 -3.51 3.28 -16.52
CA ILE A 72 -4.04 2.24 -15.64
C ILE A 72 -5.29 1.61 -16.26
N GLU A 73 -6.16 2.41 -16.88
CA GLU A 73 -7.39 1.93 -17.51
C GLU A 73 -7.17 1.21 -18.85
N ALA A 74 -6.02 1.42 -19.48
CA ALA A 74 -5.66 0.78 -20.75
C ALA A 74 -5.14 -0.67 -20.61
N LYS A 75 -5.15 -1.25 -19.41
CA LYS A 75 -4.73 -2.64 -19.12
C LYS A 75 -5.88 -3.46 -18.58
#